data_AF-A0A8C4ZN52-F1
#
_entry.id   AF-A0A8C4ZN52-F1
#
_cell.length_a   1.000
_cell.length_b   1.000
_cell.length_c   1.000
_cell.angle_alpha   90.00
_cell.angle_beta   90.00
_cell.angle_gamma   90.00
#
_symmetry.space_group_name_H-M   'P 1'
#
loop_
_entity.id
_entity.type
_entity.pdbx_description
1 polymer ?
#
loop_
_entity_poly.entity_id
_entity_poly.type
_entity_poly.pdbx_seq_one_letter_code
_entity_poly.pdbx_strand_id
1 'polypeptide(L)'
;APGGVEDEVGSVGSDLSSLVVPFPELAPVVFFCLKQTTCPRSWCIRMPVSTWFERISIMVILLNCVTLGMYQPCENIHCTSDRCQILQAFDAFIYVFFALEMVVKMVALGIFGQRCYLGDTWNRLDFFIVMSGMVEYSLDLQNINLSAIRTVRVLRPLKAINRVPSMRILVNLLLDTLPMLGNVLLLCFFVFFIFGIIGVQLWAGLLRNRSPRGWPCRGPYYSPDEDDERVGGPPEGLGPTAAAPGLGASASTGTSTTPRCHTGSGNPHKGAINFDNIVSAWIVIFQVITLEGWVEIMYYVMDAHSFYNFIYFIFLIIVSKALIPPLTS
;
A
#
# COMPACT_ATOMS: atom_id res chain seq x y z
N ALA A 1 19.51 35.19 -66.35
CA ALA A 1 20.22 34.60 -67.49
C ALA A 1 21.70 34.46 -67.10
N PRO A 2 22.35 33.36 -67.50
CA PRO A 2 23.20 32.55 -66.61
C PRO A 2 24.66 32.44 -67.12
N GLY A 3 25.49 31.77 -66.34
CA GLY A 3 26.82 31.26 -66.72
C GLY A 3 27.49 30.74 -65.45
N GLY A 4 27.61 29.44 -65.18
CA GLY A 4 27.71 28.29 -66.07
C GLY A 4 29.19 27.92 -66.18
N VAL A 5 29.61 26.87 -65.47
CA VAL A 5 30.66 25.95 -65.93
C VAL A 5 30.23 24.56 -65.49
N GLU A 6 29.91 23.78 -66.51
CA GLU A 6 29.64 22.35 -66.56
C GLU A 6 30.96 21.57 -66.55
N ASP A 7 30.90 20.29 -66.20
CA ASP A 7 31.56 19.15 -66.89
C ASP A 7 31.25 17.88 -66.06
N GLU A 8 30.24 17.10 -66.44
CA GLU A 8 30.29 15.93 -67.36
C GLU A 8 30.78 14.66 -66.62
N VAL A 9 29.96 13.69 -66.21
CA VAL A 9 29.07 12.72 -66.92
C VAL A 9 29.60 11.29 -66.70
N GLY A 10 28.75 10.37 -66.23
CA GLY A 10 29.10 8.96 -66.01
C GLY A 10 28.07 8.15 -65.22
N SER A 11 26.85 8.06 -65.75
CA SER A 11 25.66 7.31 -65.30
C SER A 11 25.90 5.85 -64.84
N VAL A 12 25.14 5.36 -63.85
CA VAL A 12 24.12 4.27 -63.96
C VAL A 12 23.70 3.77 -62.56
N GLY A 13 22.39 3.83 -62.28
CA GLY A 13 21.67 2.92 -61.37
C GLY A 13 21.54 3.37 -59.91
N SER A 14 20.52 4.14 -59.54
CA SER A 14 19.27 3.62 -58.94
C SER A 14 19.50 2.66 -57.76
N ASP A 15 19.30 3.16 -56.52
CA ASP A 15 18.82 2.45 -55.30
C ASP A 15 19.38 3.03 -53.99
N LEU A 16 19.43 4.37 -53.87
CA LEU A 16 19.55 5.03 -52.55
C LEU A 16 18.30 5.86 -52.25
N SER A 17 17.14 5.38 -52.72
CA SER A 17 15.84 5.84 -52.27
C SER A 17 15.56 5.28 -50.89
N SER A 18 15.52 6.16 -49.88
CA SER A 18 14.56 6.08 -48.79
C SER A 18 14.41 4.71 -48.11
N LEU A 19 15.37 4.30 -47.27
CA LEU A 19 15.04 3.43 -46.14
C LEU A 19 14.34 4.28 -45.08
N VAL A 20 13.07 4.63 -45.36
CA VAL A 20 12.13 5.13 -44.38
C VAL A 20 11.92 4.01 -43.36
N VAL A 21 12.65 4.09 -42.25
CA VAL A 21 12.42 3.22 -41.10
C VAL A 21 11.07 3.62 -40.50
N PRO A 22 10.11 2.69 -40.34
CA PRO A 22 8.76 3.04 -39.91
C PRO A 22 8.69 3.63 -38.49
N PHE A 23 9.73 3.47 -37.66
CA PHE A 23 9.85 4.05 -36.32
C PHE A 23 11.31 4.46 -36.01
N PRO A 24 11.68 5.75 -36.11
CA PRO A 24 13.05 6.23 -35.84
C PRO A 24 13.46 6.23 -34.35
N GLU A 25 12.55 5.89 -33.44
CA GLU A 25 12.79 5.94 -31.99
C GLU A 25 13.41 4.66 -31.39
N LEU A 26 13.42 3.54 -32.10
CA LEU A 26 13.87 2.24 -31.57
C LEU A 26 15.31 1.87 -31.98
N ALA A 27 16.01 1.14 -31.10
CA ALA A 27 17.39 0.70 -31.31
C ALA A 27 17.54 -0.20 -32.58
N PRO A 28 18.47 0.11 -33.49
CA PRO A 28 18.58 -0.54 -34.81
C PRO A 28 18.98 -2.01 -34.76
N VAL A 29 19.60 -2.46 -33.66
CA VAL A 29 20.07 -3.83 -33.48
C VAL A 29 19.86 -4.25 -32.04
N VAL A 30 19.32 -5.45 -31.83
CA VAL A 30 19.15 -6.07 -30.51
C VAL A 30 19.72 -7.49 -30.62
N PHE A 31 20.38 -7.98 -29.56
CA PHE A 31 20.93 -9.35 -29.51
C PHE A 31 21.97 -9.66 -30.60
N PHE A 32 23.01 -8.83 -30.73
CA PHE A 32 24.24 -9.05 -31.52
C PHE A 32 24.13 -9.54 -33.00
N CYS A 33 22.93 -9.84 -33.53
CA CYS A 33 22.65 -10.40 -34.85
C CYS A 33 21.23 -10.10 -35.40
N LEU A 34 20.25 -9.60 -34.61
CA LEU A 34 18.88 -9.33 -35.11
C LEU A 34 18.72 -7.88 -35.61
N LYS A 35 18.96 -7.68 -36.91
CA LYS A 35 18.63 -6.43 -37.63
C LYS A 35 17.11 -6.22 -37.72
N GLN A 36 16.67 -4.96 -37.76
CA GLN A 36 15.26 -4.53 -37.91
C GLN A 36 14.48 -5.17 -39.08
N THR A 37 15.16 -5.79 -40.05
CA THR A 37 14.59 -6.35 -41.28
C THR A 37 14.19 -7.84 -41.19
N THR A 38 14.50 -8.57 -40.11
CA THR A 38 14.05 -9.97 -39.98
C THR A 38 12.54 -10.05 -39.72
N CYS A 39 11.82 -10.84 -40.52
CA CYS A 39 10.36 -11.09 -40.42
C CYS A 39 9.81 -11.25 -38.99
N PRO A 40 10.43 -12.04 -38.08
CA PRO A 40 9.92 -12.17 -36.71
C PRO A 40 9.92 -10.84 -35.95
N ARG A 41 10.91 -9.97 -36.15
CA ARG A 41 10.98 -8.67 -35.47
C ARG A 41 9.97 -7.67 -36.05
N SER A 42 9.80 -7.61 -37.37
CA SER A 42 8.80 -6.74 -38.02
C SER A 42 7.37 -7.13 -37.61
N TRP A 43 7.07 -8.44 -37.56
CA TRP A 43 5.78 -8.93 -37.09
C TRP A 43 5.57 -8.66 -35.58
N CYS A 44 6.60 -8.86 -34.75
CA CYS A 44 6.55 -8.53 -33.31
C CYS A 44 6.47 -7.02 -33.03
N ILE A 45 6.92 -6.14 -33.93
CA ILE A 45 6.72 -4.69 -33.81
C ILE A 45 5.30 -4.29 -34.22
N ARG A 46 4.72 -4.96 -35.23
CA ARG A 46 3.39 -4.62 -35.76
C ARG A 46 2.25 -5.16 -34.89
N MET A 47 2.46 -6.26 -34.17
CA MET A 47 1.44 -6.90 -33.33
C MET A 47 1.00 -6.04 -32.13
N PRO A 48 1.89 -5.48 -31.29
CA PRO A 48 1.51 -4.68 -30.12
C PRO A 48 0.95 -3.29 -30.48
N VAL A 49 1.31 -2.77 -31.66
CA VAL A 49 0.85 -1.46 -32.17
C VAL A 49 -0.57 -1.56 -32.77
N SER A 50 -1.09 -2.77 -32.98
CA SER A 50 -2.42 -2.94 -33.54
C SER A 50 -3.51 -2.57 -32.51
N THR A 51 -4.43 -1.70 -32.92
CA THR A 51 -5.55 -1.22 -32.08
C THR A 51 -6.48 -2.37 -31.63
N TRP A 52 -6.55 -3.45 -32.40
CA TRP A 52 -7.27 -4.66 -32.01
C TRP A 52 -6.61 -5.39 -30.86
N PHE A 53 -5.28 -5.55 -30.90
CA PHE A 53 -4.54 -6.20 -29.83
C PHE A 53 -4.61 -5.39 -28.53
N GLU A 54 -4.56 -4.06 -28.61
CA GLU A 54 -4.79 -3.18 -27.46
C GLU A 54 -6.17 -3.42 -26.82
N ARG A 55 -7.25 -3.42 -27.62
CA ARG A 55 -8.62 -3.68 -27.13
C ARG A 55 -8.76 -5.06 -26.51
N ILE A 56 -8.20 -6.10 -27.15
CA ILE A 56 -8.22 -7.47 -26.63
C ILE A 56 -7.48 -7.52 -25.29
N SER A 57 -6.30 -6.92 -25.19
CA SER A 57 -5.53 -6.91 -23.94
C SER A 57 -6.29 -6.25 -22.79
N ILE A 58 -7.02 -5.15 -23.05
CA ILE A 58 -7.86 -4.48 -22.05
C ILE A 58 -9.04 -5.36 -21.64
N MET A 59 -9.73 -5.99 -22.59
CA MET A 59 -10.83 -6.93 -22.30
C MET A 59 -10.36 -8.11 -21.44
N VAL A 60 -9.16 -8.64 -21.71
CA VAL A 60 -8.55 -9.73 -20.93
C VAL A 60 -8.21 -9.27 -19.50
N ILE A 61 -7.71 -8.04 -19.32
CA ILE A 61 -7.47 -7.48 -17.98
C ILE A 61 -8.79 -7.33 -17.22
N LEU A 62 -9.84 -6.79 -17.86
CA LEU A 62 -11.16 -6.64 -17.22
C LEU A 62 -11.75 -7.99 -16.82
N LEU A 63 -11.63 -9.00 -17.69
CA LEU A 63 -12.04 -10.37 -17.36
C LEU A 63 -11.27 -10.90 -16.15
N ASN A 64 -9.95 -10.64 -16.07
CA ASN A 64 -9.14 -11.02 -14.91
C ASN A 64 -9.62 -10.35 -13.61
N CYS A 65 -9.93 -9.05 -13.66
CA CYS A 65 -10.47 -8.31 -12.53
C CYS A 65 -11.80 -8.91 -12.04
N VAL A 66 -12.69 -9.31 -12.96
CA VAL A 66 -13.96 -9.98 -12.62
C VAL A 66 -13.69 -11.33 -11.96
N THR A 67 -12.78 -12.14 -12.52
CA THR A 67 -12.44 -13.44 -11.92
C THR A 67 -11.82 -13.32 -10.53
N LEU A 68 -11.03 -12.26 -10.28
CA LEU A 68 -10.47 -11.94 -8.96
C LEU A 68 -11.55 -11.46 -7.99
N GLY A 69 -12.49 -10.63 -8.45
CA GLY A 69 -13.61 -10.15 -7.63
C GLY A 69 -14.60 -11.24 -7.24
N MET A 70 -14.77 -12.26 -8.09
CA MET A 70 -15.59 -13.44 -7.80
C MET A 70 -14.88 -14.46 -6.89
N TYR A 71 -13.60 -14.26 -6.57
CA TYR A 71 -12.85 -15.20 -5.74
C TYR A 71 -13.26 -15.09 -4.26
N GLN A 72 -13.84 -16.17 -3.72
CA GLN A 72 -14.28 -16.23 -2.32
C GLN A 72 -13.24 -16.96 -1.44
N PRO A 73 -12.49 -16.24 -0.57
CA PRO A 73 -11.37 -16.81 0.18
C PRO A 73 -11.79 -17.80 1.28
N CYS A 74 -13.01 -17.73 1.80
CA CYS A 74 -13.46 -18.55 2.93
C CYS A 74 -13.93 -19.97 2.54
N GLU A 75 -14.15 -20.25 1.25
CA GLU A 75 -14.75 -21.52 0.79
C GLU A 75 -13.77 -22.41 0.00
N ASN A 76 -12.62 -21.87 -0.43
CA ASN A 76 -11.73 -22.51 -1.41
C ASN A 76 -10.33 -22.85 -0.83
N ILE A 77 -10.25 -23.36 0.41
CA ILE A 77 -8.98 -23.90 0.95
C ILE A 77 -8.59 -25.20 0.20
N HIS A 78 -9.58 -25.96 -0.25
CA HIS A 78 -9.41 -27.07 -1.19
C HIS A 78 -10.30 -26.81 -2.41
N CYS A 79 -9.70 -26.59 -3.58
CA CYS A 79 -10.43 -26.35 -4.83
C CYS A 79 -11.04 -27.63 -5.40
N THR A 80 -12.08 -28.13 -4.72
CA THR A 80 -12.84 -29.31 -5.13
C THR A 80 -14.10 -28.95 -5.92
N SER A 81 -14.52 -27.69 -5.93
CA SER A 81 -15.67 -27.20 -6.69
C SER A 81 -15.33 -26.93 -8.16
N ASP A 82 -16.19 -27.36 -9.09
CA ASP A 82 -16.07 -27.10 -10.54
C ASP A 82 -15.87 -25.61 -10.86
N ARG A 83 -16.47 -24.72 -10.05
CA ARG A 83 -16.33 -23.26 -10.19
C ARG A 83 -14.89 -22.81 -9.95
N CYS A 84 -14.20 -23.38 -8.95
CA CYS A 84 -12.80 -23.04 -8.70
C CYS A 84 -11.91 -23.51 -9.86
N GLN A 85 -12.12 -24.73 -10.37
CA GLN A 85 -11.32 -25.27 -11.47
C GLN A 85 -11.47 -24.44 -12.74
N ILE A 86 -12.68 -23.99 -13.08
CA ILE A 86 -12.93 -23.12 -14.22
C ILE A 86 -12.24 -21.76 -14.03
N LEU A 87 -12.36 -21.14 -12.84
CA LEU A 87 -11.69 -19.87 -12.53
C LEU A 87 -10.16 -20.00 -12.62
N GLN A 88 -9.59 -21.09 -12.11
CA GLN A 88 -8.16 -21.36 -12.16
C GLN A 88 -7.67 -21.57 -13.60
N ALA A 89 -8.44 -22.28 -14.43
CA ALA A 89 -8.13 -22.45 -15.84
C ALA A 89 -8.15 -21.12 -16.60
N PHE A 90 -9.13 -20.25 -16.35
CA PHE A 90 -9.17 -18.91 -16.94
C PHE A 90 -8.00 -18.05 -16.48
N ASP A 91 -7.66 -18.06 -15.18
CA ASP A 91 -6.53 -17.28 -14.68
C ASP A 91 -5.19 -17.74 -15.27
N ALA A 92 -5.00 -19.06 -15.44
CA ALA A 92 -3.84 -19.63 -16.13
C ALA A 92 -3.78 -19.21 -17.61
N PHE A 93 -4.91 -19.24 -18.33
CA PHE A 93 -4.98 -18.77 -19.72
C PHE A 93 -4.61 -17.29 -19.85
N ILE A 94 -5.16 -16.46 -18.98
CA ILE A 94 -4.89 -15.01 -18.92
C ILE A 94 -3.40 -14.76 -18.63
N TYR A 95 -2.82 -15.49 -17.68
CA TYR A 95 -1.40 -15.41 -17.37
C TYR A 95 -0.52 -15.76 -18.58
N VAL A 96 -0.81 -16.87 -19.28
CA VAL A 96 -0.05 -17.28 -20.47
C VAL A 96 -0.14 -16.23 -21.57
N PHE A 97 -1.33 -15.66 -21.80
CA PHE A 97 -1.51 -14.57 -22.78
C PHE A 97 -0.59 -13.38 -22.48
N PHE A 98 -0.52 -12.96 -21.21
CA PHE A 98 0.36 -11.87 -20.79
C PHE A 98 1.85 -12.21 -20.80
N ALA A 99 2.21 -13.45 -20.50
CA ALA A 99 3.59 -13.91 -20.59
C ALA A 99 4.07 -13.91 -22.06
N LEU A 100 3.26 -14.43 -22.98
CA LEU A 100 3.54 -14.39 -24.41
C LEU A 100 3.67 -12.96 -24.91
N GLU A 101 2.77 -12.07 -24.47
CA GLU A 101 2.86 -10.67 -24.83
C GLU A 101 4.16 -10.02 -24.36
N MET A 102 4.59 -10.30 -23.12
CA MET A 102 5.85 -9.79 -22.58
C MET A 102 7.04 -10.28 -23.42
N VAL A 103 7.05 -11.56 -23.80
CA VAL A 103 8.09 -12.13 -24.67
C VAL A 103 8.11 -11.42 -26.04
N VAL A 104 6.95 -11.17 -26.64
CA VAL A 104 6.85 -10.43 -27.91
C VAL A 104 7.45 -9.02 -27.78
N LYS A 105 7.14 -8.31 -26.69
CA LYS A 105 7.71 -6.97 -26.42
C LYS A 105 9.23 -7.01 -26.19
N MET A 106 9.71 -8.00 -25.44
CA MET A 106 11.15 -8.19 -25.23
C MET A 106 11.90 -8.46 -26.53
N VAL A 107 11.33 -9.24 -27.45
CA VAL A 107 11.92 -9.50 -28.77
C VAL A 107 11.86 -8.26 -29.68
N ALA A 108 10.79 -7.47 -29.61
CA ALA A 108 10.63 -6.26 -30.43
C ALA A 108 11.59 -5.12 -30.03
N LEU A 109 11.68 -4.84 -28.72
CA LEU A 109 12.40 -3.69 -28.13
C LEU A 109 13.82 -4.04 -27.66
N GLY A 110 14.09 -5.31 -27.39
CA GLY A 110 15.33 -5.79 -26.82
C GLY A 110 15.45 -5.67 -25.31
N ILE A 111 16.39 -6.45 -24.75
CA ILE A 111 16.57 -6.62 -23.30
C ILE A 111 17.56 -5.59 -22.72
N PHE A 112 18.69 -5.33 -23.37
CA PHE A 112 19.78 -4.49 -22.85
C PHE A 112 20.12 -3.32 -23.78
N GLY A 113 19.91 -2.09 -23.32
CA GLY A 113 20.22 -0.82 -24.01
C GLY A 113 19.41 0.38 -23.52
N GLN A 114 19.84 1.60 -23.85
CA GLN A 114 19.29 2.87 -23.34
C GLN A 114 17.82 3.16 -23.72
N ARG A 115 17.27 2.43 -24.70
CA ARG A 115 15.85 2.50 -25.14
C ARG A 115 15.18 1.11 -25.19
N CYS A 116 15.68 0.18 -24.39
CA CYS A 116 15.22 -1.20 -24.37
C CYS A 116 14.06 -1.41 -23.37
N TYR A 117 13.46 -2.60 -23.40
CA TYR A 117 12.26 -2.94 -22.62
C TYR A 117 12.38 -2.62 -21.11
N LEU A 118 13.56 -2.82 -20.51
CA LEU A 118 13.81 -2.57 -19.08
C LEU A 118 14.09 -1.09 -18.73
N GLY A 119 14.26 -0.22 -19.73
CA GLY A 119 14.46 1.22 -19.53
C GLY A 119 13.16 1.97 -19.20
N ASP A 120 12.01 1.44 -19.59
CA ASP A 120 10.70 2.01 -19.27
C ASP A 120 10.19 1.46 -17.94
N THR A 121 9.92 2.35 -16.98
CA THR A 121 9.42 2.03 -15.63
C THR A 121 8.13 1.20 -15.69
N TRP A 122 7.26 1.45 -16.68
CA TRP A 122 5.99 0.76 -16.82
C TRP A 122 6.13 -0.67 -17.35
N ASN A 123 7.09 -0.88 -18.25
CA ASN A 123 7.44 -2.21 -18.72
C ASN A 123 8.20 -3.01 -17.64
N ARG A 124 8.97 -2.33 -16.78
CA ARG A 124 9.57 -2.97 -15.59
C ARG A 124 8.52 -3.47 -14.60
N LEU A 125 7.43 -2.73 -14.41
CA LEU A 125 6.28 -3.17 -13.60
C LEU A 125 5.58 -4.38 -14.25
N ASP A 126 5.36 -4.35 -15.56
CA ASP A 126 4.79 -5.46 -16.33
C ASP A 126 5.61 -6.75 -16.18
N PHE A 127 6.94 -6.63 -16.28
CA PHE A 127 7.88 -7.71 -16.05
C PHE A 127 7.78 -8.30 -14.64
N PHE A 128 7.76 -7.44 -13.61
CA PHE A 128 7.65 -7.88 -12.22
C PHE A 128 6.37 -8.68 -11.98
N ILE A 129 5.24 -8.23 -12.53
CA ILE A 129 3.96 -8.93 -12.38
C ILE A 129 4.03 -10.32 -13.05
N VAL A 130 4.53 -10.43 -14.28
CA VAL A 130 4.65 -11.74 -14.95
C VAL A 130 5.60 -12.67 -14.20
N MET A 131 6.74 -12.17 -13.73
CA MET A 131 7.70 -12.98 -12.96
C MET A 131 7.11 -13.47 -11.63
N SER A 132 6.36 -12.64 -10.92
CA SER A 132 5.67 -13.05 -9.69
C SER A 132 4.65 -14.17 -9.92
N GLY A 133 3.90 -14.13 -11.03
CA GLY A 133 3.00 -15.21 -11.44
C GLY A 133 3.73 -16.51 -11.80
N MET A 134 4.91 -16.41 -12.40
CA MET A 134 5.76 -17.58 -12.68
C MET A 134 6.22 -18.28 -11.40
N VAL A 135 6.60 -17.48 -10.39
CA VAL A 135 6.98 -18.00 -9.07
C VAL A 135 5.79 -18.66 -8.38
N GLU A 136 4.61 -18.05 -8.43
CA GLU A 136 3.37 -18.63 -7.90
C GLU A 136 3.08 -20.00 -8.53
N TYR A 137 3.14 -20.11 -9.86
CA TYR A 137 2.91 -21.38 -10.58
C TYR A 137 3.97 -22.44 -10.26
N SER A 138 5.23 -22.04 -10.10
CA SER A 138 6.33 -22.97 -9.78
C SER A 138 6.25 -23.52 -8.36
N LEU A 139 5.78 -22.71 -7.40
CA LEU A 139 5.57 -23.13 -6.01
C LEU A 139 4.39 -24.08 -5.85
N ASP A 140 3.34 -23.88 -6.66
CA ASP A 140 2.17 -24.77 -6.71
C ASP A 140 2.58 -26.20 -7.14
N LEU A 141 3.48 -26.32 -8.14
CA LEU A 141 4.06 -27.60 -8.56
C LEU A 141 4.86 -28.31 -7.45
N GLN A 142 5.49 -27.55 -6.56
CA GLN A 142 6.27 -28.08 -5.44
C GLN A 142 5.42 -28.32 -4.17
N ASN A 143 4.11 -28.05 -4.21
CA ASN A 143 3.18 -28.11 -3.06
C ASN A 143 3.59 -27.20 -1.88
N ILE A 144 4.36 -26.14 -2.14
CA ILE A 144 4.78 -25.17 -1.10
C ILE A 144 3.80 -24.00 -1.09
N ASN A 145 2.89 -24.02 -0.11
CA ASN A 145 1.81 -23.05 -0.02
C ASN A 145 2.22 -21.77 0.74
N LEU A 146 2.68 -20.75 0.02
CA LEU A 146 2.88 -19.41 0.58
C LEU A 146 1.64 -18.55 0.38
N SER A 147 0.83 -18.36 1.43
CA SER A 147 -0.38 -17.52 1.36
C SER A 147 -0.08 -16.09 0.86
N ALA A 148 1.10 -15.56 1.18
CA ALA A 148 1.55 -14.24 0.75
C ALA A 148 1.77 -14.13 -0.77
N ILE A 149 2.21 -15.18 -1.49
CA ILE A 149 2.41 -15.07 -2.94
C ILE A 149 1.06 -14.94 -3.67
N ARG A 150 0.01 -15.56 -3.12
CA ARG A 150 -1.36 -15.50 -3.65
C ARG A 150 -1.99 -14.11 -3.50
N THR A 151 -1.44 -13.20 -2.70
CA THR A 151 -1.93 -11.81 -2.66
C THR A 151 -1.33 -10.98 -3.79
N VAL A 152 -0.19 -11.39 -4.36
CA VAL A 152 0.48 -10.66 -5.45
C VAL A 152 -0.36 -10.64 -6.73
N ARG A 153 -1.26 -11.61 -6.95
CA ARG A 153 -2.21 -11.57 -8.07
C ARG A 153 -3.16 -10.35 -8.03
N VAL A 154 -3.35 -9.72 -6.86
CA VAL A 154 -4.09 -8.44 -6.74
C VAL A 154 -3.38 -7.30 -7.47
N LEU A 155 -2.10 -7.47 -7.84
CA LEU A 155 -1.37 -6.49 -8.64
C LEU A 155 -1.64 -6.58 -10.14
N ARG A 156 -2.23 -7.67 -10.67
CA ARG A 156 -2.48 -7.85 -12.11
C ARG A 156 -3.32 -6.72 -12.74
N PRO A 157 -4.36 -6.17 -12.08
CA PRO A 157 -5.09 -5.01 -12.55
C PRO A 157 -4.22 -3.77 -12.79
N LEU A 158 -3.07 -3.61 -12.11
CA LEU A 158 -2.15 -2.48 -12.35
C LEU A 158 -1.59 -2.49 -13.78
N LYS A 159 -1.60 -3.63 -14.49
CA LYS A 159 -1.24 -3.68 -15.92
C LYS A 159 -2.16 -2.80 -16.77
N ALA A 160 -3.38 -2.51 -16.33
CA ALA A 160 -4.29 -1.57 -17.00
C ALA A 160 -3.67 -0.16 -17.13
N ILE A 161 -2.85 0.25 -16.16
CA ILE A 161 -2.15 1.54 -16.21
C ILE A 161 -1.16 1.55 -17.38
N ASN A 162 -0.42 0.46 -17.59
CA ASN A 162 0.45 0.30 -18.75
C ASN A 162 -0.34 0.17 -20.08
N ARG A 163 -1.67 0.00 -20.07
CA ARG A 163 -2.49 -0.04 -21.30
C ARG A 163 -3.15 1.27 -21.65
N VAL A 164 -3.59 2.00 -20.63
CA VAL A 164 -4.36 3.21 -20.83
C VAL A 164 -3.42 4.42 -20.65
N PRO A 165 -3.02 5.10 -21.74
CA PRO A 165 -2.07 6.21 -21.65
C PRO A 165 -2.59 7.34 -20.75
N SER A 166 -3.90 7.59 -20.73
CA SER A 166 -4.52 8.56 -19.83
C SER A 166 -4.29 8.25 -18.34
N MET A 167 -4.28 6.97 -17.96
CA MET A 167 -3.99 6.57 -16.58
C MET A 167 -2.51 6.78 -16.24
N ARG A 168 -1.59 6.53 -17.18
CA ARG A 168 -0.16 6.80 -16.97
C ARG A 168 0.10 8.28 -16.71
N ILE A 169 -0.52 9.16 -17.51
CA ILE A 169 -0.38 10.61 -17.34
C ILE A 169 -0.87 11.00 -15.94
N LEU A 170 -2.04 10.52 -15.52
CA LEU A 170 -2.58 10.81 -14.20
C LEU A 170 -1.66 10.35 -13.07
N VAL A 171 -1.14 9.12 -13.13
CA VAL A 171 -0.25 8.59 -12.09
C VAL A 171 1.08 9.34 -12.07
N ASN A 172 1.65 9.67 -13.23
CA ASN A 172 2.87 10.48 -13.30
C ASN A 172 2.65 11.86 -12.67
N LEU A 173 1.55 12.54 -12.99
CA LEU A 173 1.21 13.84 -12.38
C LEU A 173 1.07 13.73 -10.86
N LEU A 174 0.46 12.65 -10.36
CA LEU A 174 0.37 12.39 -8.93
C LEU A 174 1.76 12.21 -8.31
N LEU A 175 2.60 11.35 -8.91
CA LEU A 175 3.97 11.11 -8.45
C LEU A 175 4.83 12.38 -8.49
N ASP A 176 4.63 13.25 -9.49
CA ASP A 176 5.31 14.54 -9.62
C ASP A 176 4.94 15.51 -8.49
N THR A 177 3.75 15.38 -7.89
CA THR A 177 3.33 16.20 -6.72
C THR A 177 3.80 15.64 -5.38
N LEU A 178 4.10 14.34 -5.27
CA LEU A 178 4.61 13.73 -4.03
C LEU A 178 5.86 14.38 -3.44
N PRO A 179 6.90 14.79 -4.20
CA PRO A 179 8.07 15.43 -3.60
C PRO A 179 7.73 16.74 -2.88
N MET A 180 6.74 17.49 -3.36
CA MET A 180 6.27 18.70 -2.68
C MET A 180 5.56 18.38 -1.35
N LEU A 181 4.80 17.28 -1.32
CA LEU A 181 4.15 16.78 -0.10
C LEU A 181 5.17 16.25 0.93
N GLY A 182 6.35 15.81 0.48
CA GLY A 182 7.41 15.26 1.34
C GLY A 182 7.81 16.19 2.50
N ASN A 183 7.85 17.50 2.25
CA ASN A 183 8.16 18.49 3.30
C ASN A 183 7.09 18.52 4.40
N VAL A 184 5.81 18.42 4.02
CA VAL A 184 4.69 18.37 4.96
C VAL A 184 4.67 17.04 5.73
N LEU A 185 4.98 15.94 5.05
CA LEU A 185 5.10 14.62 5.70
C LEU A 185 6.22 14.59 6.74
N LEU A 186 7.37 15.23 6.46
CA LEU A 186 8.47 15.34 7.41
C LEU A 186 8.06 16.14 8.66
N LEU A 187 7.32 17.23 8.48
CA LEU A 187 6.76 18.00 9.59
C LEU A 187 5.71 17.21 10.38
N CYS A 188 4.84 16.47 9.68
CA CYS A 188 3.86 15.56 10.29
C CYS A 188 4.55 14.45 11.11
N PHE A 189 5.67 13.92 10.62
CA PHE A 189 6.48 12.94 11.34
C PHE A 189 7.00 13.50 12.67
N PHE A 190 7.46 14.76 12.72
CA PHE A 190 7.88 15.39 13.98
C PHE A 190 6.72 15.57 14.97
N VAL A 191 5.52 15.92 14.49
CA VAL A 191 4.32 15.99 15.34
C VAL A 191 4.02 14.60 15.94
N PHE A 192 4.00 13.54 15.12
CA PHE A 192 3.84 12.17 15.63
C PHE A 192 4.92 11.79 16.64
N PHE A 193 6.17 12.19 16.42
CA PHE A 193 7.27 11.87 17.32
C PHE A 193 7.13 12.58 18.68
N ILE A 194 6.93 13.90 18.68
CA ILE A 194 6.84 14.70 19.91
C ILE A 194 5.64 14.26 20.75
N PHE A 195 4.45 14.24 20.14
CA PHE A 195 3.23 13.84 20.85
C PHE A 195 3.25 12.35 21.21
N GLY A 196 3.84 11.50 20.36
CA GLY A 196 4.02 10.07 20.64
C GLY A 196 4.86 9.81 21.89
N ILE A 197 6.02 10.48 22.01
CA ILE A 197 6.88 10.35 23.20
C ILE A 197 6.17 10.88 24.44
N ILE A 198 5.49 12.04 24.34
CA ILE A 198 4.71 12.59 25.46
C ILE A 198 3.63 11.58 25.91
N GLY A 199 2.86 11.01 24.96
CA GLY A 199 1.79 10.07 25.28
C GLY A 199 2.30 8.76 25.91
N VAL A 200 3.42 8.21 25.42
CA VAL A 200 4.04 7.02 26.01
C VAL A 200 4.53 7.30 27.44
N GLN A 201 5.18 8.45 27.67
CA GLN A 201 5.69 8.79 29.01
C GLN A 201 4.56 9.04 30.02
N LEU A 202 3.42 9.56 29.57
CA LEU A 202 2.29 9.87 30.45
C LEU A 202 1.38 8.66 30.73
N TRP A 203 1.15 7.79 29.74
CA TRP A 203 0.06 6.80 29.83
C TRP A 203 0.44 5.35 29.54
N ALA A 204 1.73 5.02 29.45
CA ALA A 204 2.17 3.63 29.29
C ALA A 204 1.57 2.72 30.37
N GLY A 205 0.90 1.65 29.95
CA GLY A 205 0.28 0.65 30.81
C GLY A 205 -1.00 1.09 31.54
N LEU A 206 -1.39 2.38 31.51
CA LEU A 206 -2.53 2.87 32.29
C LEU A 206 -3.88 2.41 31.73
N LEU A 207 -4.00 2.26 30.41
CA LEU A 207 -5.22 1.80 29.74
C LEU A 207 -5.61 0.35 30.03
N ARG A 208 -4.70 -0.41 30.66
CA ARG A 208 -4.95 -1.78 31.11
C ARG A 208 -5.73 -1.83 32.41
N ASN A 209 -5.82 -0.74 33.17
CA ASN A 209 -6.44 -0.78 34.49
C ASN A 209 -7.94 -1.08 34.40
N ARG A 210 -8.40 -2.02 35.23
CA ARG A 210 -9.78 -2.51 35.34
C ARG A 210 -10.25 -2.47 36.80
N SER A 211 -11.55 -2.32 37.00
CA SER A 211 -12.18 -2.46 38.32
C SER A 211 -12.86 -3.84 38.45
N PRO A 212 -12.73 -4.56 39.58
CA PRO A 212 -13.17 -5.95 39.67
C PRO A 212 -14.68 -6.22 39.63
N ARG A 213 -15.56 -5.20 39.64
CA ARG A 213 -17.00 -5.39 39.89
C ARG A 213 -17.95 -4.41 39.18
N GLY A 214 -17.50 -3.69 38.14
CA GLY A 214 -18.31 -2.61 37.56
C GLY A 214 -18.53 -1.43 38.52
N TRP A 215 -17.87 -1.44 39.68
CA TRP A 215 -17.82 -0.29 40.56
C TRP A 215 -16.82 0.70 40.00
N PRO A 216 -17.16 1.99 39.93
CA PRO A 216 -16.24 3.00 39.43
C PRO A 216 -15.01 3.10 40.35
N CYS A 217 -13.81 2.83 39.83
CA CYS A 217 -12.57 3.31 40.47
C CYS A 217 -12.55 4.87 40.51
N ARG A 218 -13.29 5.46 39.56
CA ARG A 218 -13.80 6.83 39.44
C ARG A 218 -15.08 6.70 38.58
N GLY A 219 -16.12 7.51 38.80
CA GLY A 219 -17.31 7.49 37.94
C GLY A 219 -16.89 7.67 36.47
N PRO A 220 -17.09 6.67 35.57
CA PRO A 220 -16.54 6.75 34.23
C PRO A 220 -17.21 7.91 33.47
N TYR A 221 -16.40 8.74 32.81
CA TYR A 221 -16.93 9.72 31.85
C TYR A 221 -17.54 9.00 30.65
N TYR A 222 -17.04 7.80 30.32
CA TYR A 222 -17.51 6.99 29.22
C TYR A 222 -17.70 5.53 29.65
N SER A 223 -18.92 5.02 29.44
CA SER A 223 -19.26 3.61 29.72
C SER A 223 -19.49 2.89 28.39
N PRO A 224 -18.50 2.15 27.86
CA PRO A 224 -18.71 1.33 26.67
C PRO A 224 -19.75 0.23 26.92
N ASP A 225 -20.36 -0.24 25.84
CA ASP A 225 -21.36 -1.32 25.87
C ASP A 225 -20.73 -2.66 26.28
N GLU A 226 -19.46 -2.89 25.89
CA GLU A 226 -18.69 -4.07 26.25
C GLU A 226 -17.83 -3.86 27.51
N ASP A 227 -17.93 -4.78 28.47
CA ASP A 227 -17.19 -4.72 29.74
C ASP A 227 -15.67 -4.75 29.56
N ASP A 228 -15.17 -5.43 28.52
CA ASP A 228 -13.74 -5.56 28.22
C ASP A 228 -13.08 -4.23 27.78
N GLU A 229 -13.90 -3.23 27.41
CA GLU A 229 -13.45 -1.91 26.97
C GLU A 229 -13.43 -0.88 28.10
N ARG A 230 -13.99 -1.18 29.28
CA ARG A 230 -14.02 -0.26 30.43
C ARG A 230 -12.60 -0.03 30.98
N VAL A 231 -12.21 1.23 31.14
CA VAL A 231 -10.92 1.63 31.74
C VAL A 231 -11.17 2.38 33.05
N GLY A 232 -10.32 2.21 34.06
CA GLY A 232 -10.45 2.94 35.33
C GLY A 232 -9.13 3.31 35.99
N GLY A 233 -9.04 4.52 36.53
CA GLY A 233 -7.87 5.06 37.23
C GLY A 233 -8.01 5.09 38.75
N PRO A 234 -6.91 5.25 39.51
CA PRO A 234 -6.95 5.34 40.97
C PRO A 234 -7.71 6.60 41.46
N PRO A 235 -8.27 6.59 42.69
CA PRO A 235 -8.98 7.74 43.25
C PRO A 235 -8.04 8.94 43.46
N GLU A 236 -8.53 10.15 43.15
CA GLU A 236 -7.78 11.41 43.27
C GLU A 236 -7.35 11.68 44.72
N GLY A 237 -6.07 12.07 44.91
CA GLY A 237 -5.49 12.37 46.22
C GLY A 237 -4.64 11.24 46.83
N LEU A 238 -4.65 10.05 46.24
CA LEU A 238 -3.66 9.01 46.52
C LEU A 238 -2.58 9.11 45.44
N GLY A 239 -1.35 9.49 45.82
CA GLY A 239 -0.24 9.66 44.88
C GLY A 239 0.06 8.42 44.03
N PRO A 240 1.00 8.52 43.07
CA PRO A 240 1.30 7.48 42.07
C PRO A 240 1.74 6.11 42.63
N THR A 241 1.87 5.98 43.95
CA THR A 241 2.25 4.74 44.65
C THR A 241 1.14 3.68 44.69
N ALA A 242 -0.10 4.00 44.33
CA ALA A 242 -1.19 3.02 44.31
C ALA A 242 -1.22 2.14 43.04
N ALA A 243 -0.47 2.52 42.00
CA ALA A 243 -0.39 1.82 40.72
C ALA A 243 1.01 1.24 40.43
N ALA A 244 1.90 1.20 41.43
CA ALA A 244 3.21 0.57 41.26
C ALA A 244 3.07 -0.97 41.27
N PRO A 245 3.55 -1.69 40.25
CA PRO A 245 3.65 -3.14 40.32
C PRO A 245 4.74 -3.48 41.34
N GLY A 246 4.34 -3.97 42.52
CA GLY A 246 5.27 -4.61 43.45
C GLY A 246 5.33 -4.10 44.89
N LEU A 247 4.54 -3.08 45.30
CA LEU A 247 4.51 -2.69 46.71
C LEU A 247 3.28 -3.26 47.42
N GLY A 248 3.48 -4.39 48.11
CA GLY A 248 2.52 -4.93 49.07
C GLY A 248 2.37 -3.96 50.24
N ALA A 249 1.30 -3.16 50.22
CA ALA A 249 0.93 -2.32 51.35
C ALA A 249 -0.09 -3.05 52.23
N SER A 250 0.32 -3.22 53.48
CA SER A 250 -0.35 -3.82 54.63
C SER A 250 -1.83 -3.49 54.73
N ALA A 251 -2.62 -4.51 55.08
CA ALA A 251 -3.96 -4.38 55.60
C ALA A 251 -3.96 -3.42 56.80
N SER A 252 -4.71 -2.32 56.71
CA SER A 252 -5.18 -1.58 57.86
C SER A 252 -6.68 -1.84 58.00
N THR A 253 -7.02 -2.44 59.13
CA THR A 253 -8.36 -2.70 59.65
C THR A 253 -9.19 -1.43 59.63
N GLY A 254 -10.22 -1.40 58.78
CA GLY A 254 -11.15 -0.28 58.66
C GLY A 254 -12.09 -0.52 57.49
N THR A 255 -13.39 -0.55 57.77
CA THR A 255 -14.47 -0.86 56.84
C THR A 255 -14.60 0.25 55.78
N SER A 256 -13.77 0.20 54.75
CA SER A 256 -13.92 0.97 53.51
C SER A 256 -13.62 0.05 52.34
N THR A 257 -14.68 -0.53 51.77
CA THR A 257 -14.66 -1.24 50.48
C THR A 257 -14.41 -0.23 49.35
N THR A 258 -13.24 0.39 49.30
CA THR A 258 -12.80 1.08 48.10
C THR A 258 -12.34 0.01 47.11
N PRO A 259 -12.99 -0.12 45.95
CA PRO A 259 -12.58 -1.10 44.95
C PRO A 259 -11.16 -0.77 44.50
N ARG A 260 -10.22 -1.69 44.75
CA ARG A 260 -8.83 -1.56 44.30
C ARG A 260 -8.79 -1.82 42.80
N CYS A 261 -8.23 -0.90 42.04
CA CYS A 261 -8.02 -1.10 40.60
C CYS A 261 -6.85 -2.06 40.40
N HIS A 262 -6.99 -2.97 39.45
CA HIS A 262 -5.93 -3.90 39.07
C HIS A 262 -5.57 -3.70 37.61
N THR A 263 -4.31 -3.91 37.26
CA THR A 263 -3.85 -3.94 35.86
C THR A 263 -4.43 -5.19 35.20
N GLY A 264 -5.32 -5.01 34.23
CA GLY A 264 -5.87 -6.07 33.38
C GLY A 264 -4.86 -6.61 32.37
N SER A 265 -5.21 -7.72 31.73
CA SER A 265 -4.35 -8.43 30.77
C SER A 265 -4.36 -7.85 29.35
N GLY A 266 -5.32 -6.98 29.02
CA GLY A 266 -5.50 -6.43 27.68
C GLY A 266 -5.83 -4.93 27.67
N ASN A 267 -5.49 -4.27 26.56
CA ASN A 267 -5.91 -2.89 26.29
C ASN A 267 -7.29 -2.87 25.56
N PRO A 268 -8.02 -1.74 25.57
CA PRO A 268 -9.29 -1.59 24.85
C PRO A 268 -9.20 -1.92 23.35
N HIS A 269 -10.35 -2.22 22.73
CA HIS A 269 -10.48 -2.62 21.33
C HIS A 269 -9.49 -3.71 20.92
N LYS A 270 -9.45 -4.81 21.68
CA LYS A 270 -8.58 -5.98 21.44
C LYS A 270 -7.09 -5.62 21.34
N GLY A 271 -6.64 -4.60 22.06
CA GLY A 271 -5.24 -4.18 22.05
C GLY A 271 -4.91 -3.06 21.07
N ALA A 272 -5.85 -2.60 20.24
CA ALA A 272 -5.56 -1.60 19.20
C ALA A 272 -5.23 -0.22 19.78
N ILE A 273 -5.86 0.17 20.89
CA ILE A 273 -5.67 1.49 21.51
C ILE A 273 -4.81 1.37 22.75
N ASN A 274 -3.55 1.80 22.67
CA ASN A 274 -2.63 1.86 23.81
C ASN A 274 -1.46 2.84 23.58
N PHE A 275 -0.82 3.26 24.67
CA PHE A 275 0.40 4.07 24.68
C PHE A 275 1.61 3.28 25.22
N ASP A 276 1.59 1.94 25.09
CA ASP A 276 2.63 1.08 25.66
C ASP A 276 3.95 1.14 24.85
N ASN A 277 3.85 1.45 23.55
CA ASN A 277 4.98 1.60 22.63
C ASN A 277 4.76 2.81 21.71
N ILE A 278 5.86 3.31 21.14
CA ILE A 278 5.81 4.47 20.23
C ILE A 278 4.97 4.22 18.97
N VAL A 279 5.02 3.01 18.40
CA VAL A 279 4.25 2.66 17.20
C VAL A 279 2.75 2.60 17.51
N SER A 280 2.37 2.03 18.65
CA SER A 280 0.97 2.02 19.10
C SER A 280 0.46 3.46 19.32
N ALA A 281 1.27 4.30 19.97
CA ALA A 281 0.95 5.70 20.18
C ALA A 281 0.77 6.45 18.85
N TRP A 282 1.57 6.16 17.83
CA TRP A 282 1.40 6.74 16.49
C TRP A 282 0.07 6.33 15.83
N ILE A 283 -0.37 5.07 15.98
CA ILE A 283 -1.67 4.63 15.46
C ILE A 283 -2.79 5.42 16.14
N VAL A 284 -2.73 5.58 17.46
CA VAL A 284 -3.71 6.36 18.24
C VAL A 284 -3.69 7.83 17.84
N ILE A 285 -2.51 8.45 17.71
CA ILE A 285 -2.39 9.86 17.30
C ILE A 285 -2.90 10.04 15.86
N PHE A 286 -2.63 9.11 14.95
CA PHE A 286 -3.17 9.15 13.59
C PHE A 286 -4.70 9.18 13.60
N GLN A 287 -5.33 8.29 14.37
CA GLN A 287 -6.77 8.25 14.56
C GLN A 287 -7.33 9.57 15.17
N VAL A 288 -6.60 10.19 16.10
CA VAL A 288 -6.98 11.50 16.65
C VAL A 288 -6.89 12.61 15.61
N ILE A 289 -5.83 12.65 14.79
CA ILE A 289 -5.65 13.67 13.75
C ILE A 289 -6.71 13.56 12.64
N THR A 290 -7.16 12.33 12.33
CA THR A 290 -8.26 12.10 11.38
C THR A 290 -9.63 12.50 11.95
N LEU A 291 -9.73 12.81 13.25
CA LEU A 291 -10.96 13.15 13.97
C LEU A 291 -11.98 12.00 14.01
N GLU A 292 -11.53 10.76 13.91
CA GLU A 292 -12.37 9.56 13.96
C GLU A 292 -12.22 8.88 15.33
N GLY A 293 -13.28 8.79 16.13
CA GLY A 293 -13.23 8.13 17.45
C GLY A 293 -12.28 8.78 18.48
N TRP A 294 -11.79 10.00 18.24
CA TRP A 294 -10.83 10.70 19.11
C TRP A 294 -11.40 11.03 20.50
N VAL A 295 -12.71 11.24 20.58
CA VAL A 295 -13.43 11.55 21.83
C VAL A 295 -13.39 10.34 22.78
N GLU A 296 -13.55 9.13 22.25
CA GLU A 296 -13.51 7.89 23.04
C GLU A 296 -12.11 7.66 23.61
N ILE A 297 -11.07 7.84 22.79
CA ILE A 297 -9.67 7.75 23.22
C ILE A 297 -9.37 8.75 24.33
N MET A 298 -9.84 9.99 24.18
CA MET A 298 -9.69 11.03 25.19
C MET A 298 -10.36 10.62 26.51
N TYR A 299 -11.59 10.11 26.45
CA TYR A 299 -12.30 9.67 27.65
C TYR A 299 -11.62 8.48 28.33
N TYR A 300 -11.10 7.50 27.59
CA TYR A 300 -10.32 6.41 28.20
C TYR A 300 -9.10 6.92 28.97
N VAL A 301 -8.39 7.90 28.42
CA VAL A 301 -7.21 8.50 29.07
C VAL A 301 -7.61 9.39 30.25
N MET A 302 -8.77 10.04 30.20
CA MET A 302 -9.31 10.82 31.32
C MET A 302 -9.75 9.91 32.47
N ASP A 303 -10.38 8.78 32.15
CA ASP A 303 -10.82 7.77 33.12
C ASP A 303 -9.63 7.03 33.74
N ALA A 304 -8.54 6.81 32.99
CA ALA A 304 -7.35 6.12 33.46
C ALA A 304 -6.43 6.95 34.36
N HIS A 305 -6.34 8.27 34.12
CA HIS A 305 -5.32 9.11 34.76
C HIS A 305 -5.89 10.41 35.36
N SER A 306 -6.40 11.33 34.53
CA SER A 306 -6.90 12.62 35.03
C SER A 306 -7.79 13.33 34.01
N PHE A 307 -8.73 14.13 34.51
CA PHE A 307 -9.59 15.00 33.68
C PHE A 307 -8.77 15.92 32.78
N TYR A 308 -7.67 16.51 33.27
CA TYR A 308 -6.88 17.51 32.52
C TYR A 308 -6.20 16.98 31.24
N ASN A 309 -6.21 15.67 31.01
CA ASN A 309 -5.64 15.07 29.80
C ASN A 309 -6.33 15.56 28.51
N PHE A 310 -7.56 16.10 28.58
CA PHE A 310 -8.22 16.72 27.41
C PHE A 310 -7.34 17.79 26.74
N ILE A 311 -6.50 18.49 27.50
CA ILE A 311 -5.62 19.55 27.00
C ILE A 311 -4.66 19.01 25.94
N TYR A 312 -4.11 17.80 26.15
CA TYR A 312 -3.23 17.16 25.19
C TYR A 312 -3.93 16.92 23.85
N PHE A 313 -5.16 16.38 23.88
CA PHE A 313 -5.91 16.04 22.66
C PHE A 313 -6.32 17.30 21.90
N ILE A 314 -6.81 18.32 22.60
CA ILE A 314 -7.17 19.59 21.99
C ILE A 314 -5.94 20.27 21.38
N PHE A 315 -4.81 20.28 22.09
CA PHE A 315 -3.56 20.86 21.57
C PHE A 315 -3.04 20.10 20.35
N LEU A 316 -3.05 18.77 20.41
CA LEU A 316 -2.68 17.91 19.28
C LEU A 316 -3.54 18.20 18.04
N ILE A 317 -4.86 18.31 18.21
CA ILE A 317 -5.79 18.61 17.10
C ILE A 317 -5.49 19.99 16.52
N ILE A 318 -5.39 21.03 17.36
CA ILE A 318 -5.13 22.41 16.91
C ILE A 318 -3.81 22.48 16.15
N VAL A 319 -2.73 21.96 16.73
CA VAL A 319 -1.39 21.96 16.13
C VAL A 319 -1.40 21.19 14.81
N SER A 320 -2.01 20.00 14.78
CA SER A 320 -2.03 19.18 13.57
C SER A 320 -2.88 19.80 12.46
N LYS A 321 -4.02 20.41 12.77
CA LYS A 321 -4.86 21.09 11.76
C LYS A 321 -4.25 22.40 11.27
N ALA A 322 -3.51 23.11 12.12
CA ALA A 322 -2.80 24.31 11.72
C ALA A 322 -1.59 23.99 10.81
N LEU A 323 -0.89 22.88 11.08
CA LEU A 323 0.30 22.46 10.35
C LEU A 323 0.00 21.63 9.09
N ILE A 324 -1.13 20.92 9.08
CA ILE A 324 -1.60 20.10 7.97
C ILE A 324 -2.91 20.72 7.47
N PRO A 325 -2.84 21.84 6.72
CA PRO A 325 -4.03 22.44 6.15
C PRO A 325 -4.70 21.45 5.20
N PRO A 326 -6.05 21.45 5.10
CA PRO A 326 -6.71 20.72 4.04
C PRO A 326 -6.15 21.20 2.69
N LEU A 327 -5.89 20.27 1.77
CA LEU A 327 -5.33 20.48 0.42
C LEU A 327 -6.19 21.39 -0.48
N THR A 328 -7.11 22.16 0.08
CA THR A 328 -8.10 23.01 -0.58
C THR A 328 -7.77 24.51 -0.48
N SER A 329 -6.49 24.87 -0.52
CA SER A 329 -6.04 26.27 -0.60
C SER A 329 -5.16 26.51 -1.82
#